data_AF-A0A6N9C339-F1
#
_entry.id   AF-A0A6N9C339-F1
#
_cell.length_a   1.000
_cell.length_b   1.000
_cell.length_c   1.000
_cell.angle_alpha   90.00
_cell.angle_beta   90.00
_cell.angle_gamma   90.00
#
_symmetry.space_group_name_H-M   'P 1'
#
loop_
_entity.id
_entity.type
_entity.pdbx_description
1 polymer ?
#
loop_
_entity_poly.entity_id
_entity_poly.type
_entity_poly.pdbx_seq_one_letter_code
_entity_poly.pdbx_strand_id
1 'polypeptide(L)'
;MAKRNKFHVYLAGPISGCNEAQRSQWRNEVKTRYSRYFEFLDPTSKSELRSENASSWDVVIADLRAIENADGMIANMWRESIGTAIGMVHAQRAGKPVIIADPNKLGNRTASFYADAITDNPLKAAKALLTILRDQRGWDVVKHTPRTAEPFDRQKLVNALCAVCREAGQDDVVIPRLALPEIFEKLKTSTEKIGNQITSRIIDDAVIATFEKLGKDPAHKSQVHKLIPHWKSMRKLGSFDPSNQVEEPTRNYDYGSPKVPVYSGSKSHATIWGHAIQDLDDIPSPQARRVFEQIVRVRGITRITFGPFGHKEEHASTCAWLGQSETSHVLDGKLFDKGEKGTSQSFQVHVQFDSDKPAILNGIIESLKTAALWRE
;
A
#
# COMPACT_ATOMS: atom_id res chain seq x y z
N MET A 1 11.38 9.82 19.78
CA MET A 1 9.97 9.38 19.90
C MET A 1 9.77 8.68 21.24
N ALA A 2 8.73 9.04 21.99
CA ALA A 2 8.42 8.35 23.25
C ALA A 2 8.04 6.87 22.97
N LYS A 3 8.57 5.93 23.76
CA LYS A 3 8.20 4.50 23.65
C LYS A 3 6.70 4.37 23.96
N ARG A 4 5.88 3.96 22.99
CA ARG A 4 4.46 3.68 23.23
C ARG A 4 4.28 2.52 24.21
N ASN A 5 3.43 2.64 25.22
CA ASN A 5 3.31 1.57 26.24
C ASN A 5 2.56 0.32 25.74
N LYS A 6 1.76 0.44 24.68
CA LYS A 6 0.95 -0.65 24.10
C LYS A 6 1.32 -0.89 22.64
N PHE A 7 1.15 -2.13 22.20
CA PHE A 7 1.26 -2.51 20.79
C PHE A 7 -0.08 -2.33 20.08
N HIS A 8 -0.05 -1.88 18.82
CA HIS A 8 -1.20 -1.90 17.94
C HIS A 8 -1.40 -3.31 17.36
N VAL A 9 -2.58 -3.88 17.50
CA VAL A 9 -2.87 -5.24 16.99
C VAL A 9 -4.11 -5.22 16.10
N TYR A 10 -3.95 -5.68 14.86
CA TYR A 10 -5.07 -5.84 13.93
C TYR A 10 -5.82 -7.16 14.19
N LEU A 11 -7.15 -7.08 14.32
CA LEU A 11 -8.02 -8.23 14.60
C LEU A 11 -8.75 -8.70 13.34
N ALA A 12 -8.13 -9.63 12.64
CA ALA A 12 -8.70 -10.20 11.43
C ALA A 12 -9.52 -11.45 11.71
N GLY A 13 -10.55 -11.64 10.91
CA GLY A 13 -11.41 -12.81 10.97
C GLY A 13 -12.65 -12.59 10.12
N PRO A 14 -13.44 -13.65 9.90
CA PRO A 14 -14.68 -13.58 9.13
C PRO A 14 -15.61 -12.45 9.59
N ILE A 15 -16.14 -11.69 8.62
CA ILE A 15 -17.10 -10.59 8.83
C ILE A 15 -18.33 -10.82 7.95
N SER A 16 -18.12 -10.96 6.63
CA SER A 16 -19.21 -11.20 5.68
C SER A 16 -19.94 -12.51 5.98
N GLY A 17 -21.27 -12.46 5.98
CA GLY A 17 -22.12 -13.62 6.28
C GLY A 17 -22.00 -14.16 7.72
N CYS A 18 -21.55 -13.33 8.66
CA CYS A 18 -21.51 -13.66 10.09
C CYS A 18 -22.51 -12.79 10.85
N ASN A 19 -23.16 -13.34 11.88
CA ASN A 19 -24.00 -12.56 12.79
C ASN A 19 -23.15 -11.72 13.76
N GLU A 20 -23.79 -10.86 14.55
CA GLU A 20 -23.08 -9.96 15.46
C GLU A 20 -22.22 -10.71 16.48
N ALA A 21 -22.77 -11.73 17.13
CA ALA A 21 -22.03 -12.52 18.12
C ALA A 21 -20.77 -13.19 17.51
N GLN A 22 -20.89 -13.78 16.32
CA GLN A 22 -19.77 -14.39 15.59
C GLN A 22 -18.66 -13.38 15.26
N ARG A 23 -19.03 -12.12 15.00
CA ARG A 23 -18.06 -11.05 14.75
C ARG A 23 -17.43 -10.55 16.05
N SER A 24 -18.22 -10.18 17.04
CA SER A 24 -17.74 -9.36 18.16
C SER A 24 -17.34 -10.15 19.40
N GLN A 25 -17.91 -11.32 19.66
CA GLN A 25 -17.68 -12.04 20.93
C GLN A 25 -16.20 -12.34 21.17
N TRP A 26 -15.53 -13.01 20.24
CA TRP A 26 -14.11 -13.36 20.39
C TRP A 26 -13.20 -12.11 20.40
N ARG A 27 -13.57 -11.08 19.63
CA ARG A 27 -12.83 -9.81 19.58
C ARG A 27 -12.90 -9.11 20.93
N ASN A 28 -14.10 -9.02 21.50
CA ASN A 28 -14.34 -8.41 22.81
C ASN A 28 -13.65 -9.18 23.93
N GLU A 29 -13.62 -10.51 23.85
CA GLU A 29 -12.90 -11.35 24.81
C GLU A 29 -11.38 -11.06 24.77
N VAL A 30 -10.77 -11.07 23.58
CA VAL A 30 -9.35 -10.74 23.39
C VAL A 30 -9.07 -9.30 23.86
N LYS A 31 -9.91 -8.34 23.47
CA LYS A 31 -9.78 -6.93 23.85
C LYS A 31 -9.81 -6.76 25.36
N THR A 32 -10.79 -7.35 26.03
CA THR A 32 -10.94 -7.27 27.48
C THR A 32 -9.71 -7.83 28.17
N ARG A 33 -9.29 -9.03 27.78
CA ARG A 33 -8.17 -9.75 28.43
C ARG A 33 -6.82 -9.09 28.22
N TYR A 34 -6.58 -8.49 27.05
CA TYR A 34 -5.26 -7.96 26.67
C TYR A 34 -5.20 -6.42 26.51
N SER A 35 -6.25 -5.70 26.91
CA SER A 35 -6.34 -4.23 26.88
C SER A 35 -5.17 -3.49 27.57
N ARG A 36 -4.50 -4.14 28.54
CA ARG A 36 -3.31 -3.58 29.21
C ARG A 36 -2.07 -3.53 28.32
N TYR A 37 -1.99 -4.43 27.33
CA TYR A 37 -0.81 -4.59 26.48
C TYR A 37 -1.04 -4.13 25.04
N PHE A 38 -2.30 -4.19 24.59
CA PHE A 38 -2.68 -3.94 23.22
C PHE A 38 -3.68 -2.80 23.10
N GLU A 39 -3.55 -2.08 21.99
CA GLU A 39 -4.54 -1.19 21.42
C GLU A 39 -5.00 -1.84 20.10
N PHE A 40 -6.29 -2.05 19.94
CA PHE A 40 -6.81 -2.93 18.89
C PHE A 40 -7.33 -2.14 17.70
N LEU A 41 -6.86 -2.53 16.51
CA LEU A 41 -7.37 -2.08 15.23
C LEU A 41 -8.40 -3.12 14.78
N ASP A 42 -9.66 -2.85 15.08
CA ASP A 42 -10.76 -3.76 14.81
C ASP A 42 -11.57 -3.32 13.58
N PRO A 43 -11.59 -4.11 12.49
CA PRO A 43 -12.35 -3.78 11.30
C PRO A 43 -13.87 -3.72 11.52
N THR A 44 -14.40 -4.22 12.65
CA THR A 44 -15.83 -4.14 12.98
C THR A 44 -16.21 -2.92 13.81
N SER A 45 -15.26 -2.11 14.29
CA SER A 45 -15.58 -0.94 15.15
C SER A 45 -16.03 0.29 14.37
N LYS A 46 -15.85 0.31 13.04
CA LYS A 46 -16.22 1.43 12.17
C LYS A 46 -17.54 1.11 11.47
N SER A 47 -18.65 1.44 12.13
CA SER A 47 -20.01 1.17 11.62
C SER A 47 -20.24 1.79 10.23
N GLU A 48 -19.69 2.97 9.97
CA GLU A 48 -19.84 3.72 8.71
C GLU A 48 -19.28 2.96 7.51
N LEU A 49 -18.08 2.37 7.66
CA LEU A 49 -17.41 1.58 6.61
C LEU A 49 -18.04 0.20 6.40
N ARG A 50 -19.01 -0.18 7.25
CA ARG A 50 -19.71 -1.47 7.16
C ARG A 50 -21.21 -1.27 6.90
N SER A 51 -21.63 -0.04 6.61
CA SER A 51 -22.97 0.22 6.07
C SER A 51 -23.09 -0.37 4.66
N GLU A 52 -24.31 -0.73 4.24
CA GLU A 52 -24.58 -1.22 2.89
C GLU A 52 -24.17 -0.22 1.79
N ASN A 53 -23.98 1.05 2.17
CA ASN A 53 -23.58 2.14 1.28
C ASN A 53 -22.06 2.34 1.20
N ALA A 54 -21.27 1.64 2.02
CA ALA A 54 -19.81 1.77 1.97
C ALA A 54 -19.26 1.10 0.71
N SER A 55 -18.41 1.82 -0.04
CA SER A 55 -17.73 1.23 -1.19
C SER A 55 -16.80 0.10 -0.74
N SER A 56 -16.80 -1.00 -1.48
CA SER A 56 -15.83 -2.09 -1.31
C SER A 56 -14.39 -1.57 -1.33
N TRP A 57 -14.12 -0.51 -2.09
CA TRP A 57 -12.82 0.14 -2.14
C TRP A 57 -12.43 0.76 -0.80
N ASP A 58 -13.33 1.53 -0.18
CA ASP A 58 -13.06 2.22 1.09
C ASP A 58 -12.80 1.23 2.23
N VAL A 59 -13.52 0.12 2.22
CA VAL A 59 -13.30 -1.00 3.13
C VAL A 59 -11.89 -1.55 3.01
N VAL A 60 -11.46 -1.84 1.77
CA VAL A 60 -10.13 -2.40 1.51
C VAL A 60 -9.04 -1.42 1.92
N ILE A 61 -9.14 -0.15 1.51
CA ILE A 61 -8.16 0.88 1.88
C ILE A 61 -8.08 1.08 3.39
N ALA A 62 -9.21 1.07 4.08
CA ALA A 62 -9.24 1.19 5.54
C ALA A 62 -8.56 0.00 6.23
N ASP A 63 -8.81 -1.23 5.76
CA ASP A 63 -8.19 -2.44 6.31
C ASP A 63 -6.67 -2.45 6.02
N LEU A 64 -6.23 -2.05 4.83
CA LEU A 64 -4.80 -1.93 4.48
C LEU A 64 -4.07 -0.92 5.37
N ARG A 65 -4.64 0.28 5.55
CA ARG A 65 -4.09 1.30 6.46
C ARG A 65 -4.05 0.80 7.90
N ALA A 66 -5.05 0.04 8.34
CA ALA A 66 -5.06 -0.54 9.67
C ALA A 66 -3.95 -1.58 9.86
N ILE A 67 -3.72 -2.44 8.86
CA ILE A 67 -2.63 -3.43 8.88
C ILE A 67 -1.26 -2.76 8.89
N GLU A 68 -1.06 -1.73 8.06
CA GLU A 68 0.19 -0.97 8.00
C GLU A 68 0.56 -0.34 9.35
N ASN A 69 -0.44 0.25 10.01
CA ASN A 69 -0.30 0.87 11.33
C ASN A 69 -0.24 -0.12 12.50
N ALA A 70 -0.47 -1.41 12.27
CA ALA A 70 -0.38 -2.43 13.32
C ALA A 70 1.08 -2.79 13.62
N ASP A 71 1.36 -3.22 14.85
CA ASP A 71 2.61 -3.90 15.20
C ASP A 71 2.54 -5.41 14.90
N GLY A 72 1.33 -5.97 14.83
CA GLY A 72 1.09 -7.39 14.59
C GLY A 72 -0.38 -7.71 14.30
N MET A 73 -0.65 -8.95 13.89
CA MET A 73 -1.98 -9.39 13.47
C MET A 73 -2.39 -10.68 14.20
N ILE A 74 -3.64 -10.71 14.66
CA ILE A 74 -4.31 -11.94 15.09
C ILE A 74 -5.38 -12.26 14.05
N ALA A 75 -5.28 -13.43 13.43
CA ALA A 75 -6.23 -13.93 12.45
C ALA A 75 -7.05 -15.08 13.04
N ASN A 76 -8.31 -14.82 13.41
CA ASN A 76 -9.22 -15.86 13.90
C ASN A 76 -9.93 -16.56 12.74
N MET A 77 -9.43 -17.74 12.39
CA MET A 77 -9.84 -18.57 11.25
C MET A 77 -10.75 -19.72 11.71
N TRP A 78 -11.88 -19.42 12.35
CA TRP A 78 -12.90 -20.44 12.66
C TRP A 78 -13.71 -20.88 11.42
N ARG A 79 -13.68 -20.08 10.35
CA ARG A 79 -14.12 -20.43 8.99
C ARG A 79 -13.21 -19.73 7.98
N GLU A 80 -13.24 -20.20 6.74
CA GLU A 80 -12.49 -19.54 5.66
C GLU A 80 -13.01 -18.11 5.42
N SER A 81 -12.07 -17.21 5.12
CA SER A 81 -12.35 -15.79 4.86
C SER A 81 -11.30 -15.23 3.91
N ILE A 82 -11.74 -14.86 2.70
CA ILE A 82 -10.87 -14.26 1.67
C ILE A 82 -10.22 -12.98 2.19
N GLY A 83 -11.00 -12.07 2.79
CA GLY A 83 -10.47 -10.82 3.34
C GLY A 83 -9.43 -11.04 4.45
N THR A 84 -9.62 -12.06 5.29
CA THR A 84 -8.63 -12.41 6.32
C THR A 84 -7.34 -12.93 5.69
N ALA A 85 -7.44 -13.82 4.70
CA ALA A 85 -6.28 -14.36 4.00
C ALA A 85 -5.49 -13.25 3.27
N ILE A 86 -6.17 -12.33 2.57
CA ILE A 86 -5.55 -11.16 1.94
C ILE A 86 -4.84 -10.30 2.99
N GLY A 87 -5.50 -10.00 4.11
CA GLY A 87 -4.90 -9.24 5.20
C GLY A 87 -3.63 -9.88 5.76
N MET A 88 -3.57 -11.21 5.84
CA MET A 88 -2.38 -11.93 6.31
C MET A 88 -1.20 -11.77 5.36
N VAL A 89 -1.45 -11.79 4.05
CA VAL A 89 -0.41 -11.53 3.04
C VAL A 89 0.14 -10.11 3.19
N HIS A 90 -0.74 -9.11 3.32
CA HIS A 90 -0.32 -7.72 3.52
C HIS A 90 0.45 -7.52 4.83
N ALA A 91 -0.02 -8.11 5.93
CA ALA A 91 0.68 -8.04 7.21
C ALA A 91 2.08 -8.66 7.14
N GLN A 92 2.21 -9.82 6.49
CA GLN A 92 3.50 -10.50 6.35
C GLN A 92 4.47 -9.70 5.46
N ARG A 93 3.98 -9.14 4.33
CA ARG A 93 4.77 -8.25 3.47
C ARG A 93 5.21 -6.99 4.22
N ALA A 94 4.33 -6.47 5.06
CA ALA A 94 4.63 -5.38 5.97
C ALA A 94 5.44 -5.83 7.21
N GLY A 95 6.10 -6.99 7.16
CA GLY A 95 6.95 -7.52 8.22
C GLY A 95 6.26 -7.74 9.56
N LYS A 96 4.94 -7.66 9.65
CA LYS A 96 4.19 -7.81 10.89
C LYS A 96 4.06 -9.29 11.24
N PRO A 97 4.30 -9.70 12.50
CA PRO A 97 4.02 -11.06 12.91
C PRO A 97 2.52 -11.37 12.81
N VAL A 98 2.20 -12.54 12.26
CA VAL A 98 0.83 -13.02 12.04
C VAL A 98 0.59 -14.27 12.87
N ILE A 99 -0.37 -14.24 13.79
CA ILE A 99 -0.75 -15.42 14.58
C ILE A 99 -2.16 -15.86 14.21
N ILE A 100 -2.29 -17.11 13.80
CA ILE A 100 -3.59 -17.71 13.51
C ILE A 100 -4.16 -18.35 14.77
N ALA A 101 -5.45 -18.07 15.02
CA ALA A 101 -6.30 -18.90 15.86
C ALA A 101 -7.20 -19.74 14.95
N ASP A 102 -7.00 -21.07 14.94
CA ASP A 102 -7.76 -22.04 14.15
C ASP A 102 -8.50 -22.99 15.11
N PRO A 103 -9.60 -22.54 15.76
CA PRO A 103 -10.32 -23.34 16.74
C PRO A 103 -10.98 -24.59 16.13
N ASN A 104 -11.30 -24.52 14.84
CA ASN A 104 -11.96 -25.60 14.11
C ASN A 104 -10.98 -26.50 13.36
N LYS A 105 -9.67 -26.26 13.49
CA LYS A 105 -8.60 -27.03 12.83
C LYS A 105 -8.82 -27.18 11.33
N LEU A 106 -9.19 -26.08 10.68
CA LEU A 106 -9.37 -26.03 9.22
C LEU A 106 -8.13 -26.54 8.48
N GLY A 107 -6.93 -26.35 9.06
CA GLY A 107 -5.70 -26.93 8.50
C GLY A 107 -5.35 -26.34 7.13
N ASN A 108 -5.76 -25.10 6.85
CA ASN A 108 -5.52 -24.46 5.57
C ASN A 108 -4.02 -24.22 5.39
N ARG A 109 -3.41 -24.97 4.46
CA ARG A 109 -1.95 -24.93 4.20
C ARG A 109 -1.49 -23.55 3.74
N THR A 110 -2.28 -22.87 2.91
CA THR A 110 -1.96 -21.53 2.40
C THR A 110 -1.94 -20.50 3.53
N ALA A 111 -2.95 -20.50 4.41
CA ALA A 111 -2.97 -19.62 5.57
C ALA A 111 -1.79 -19.94 6.52
N SER A 112 -1.55 -21.22 6.77
CA SER A 112 -0.45 -21.70 7.62
C SER A 112 0.92 -21.22 7.13
N PHE A 113 1.09 -21.14 5.80
CA PHE A 113 2.31 -20.61 5.21
C PHE A 113 2.61 -19.17 5.65
N TYR A 114 1.62 -18.32 5.90
CA TYR A 114 1.83 -16.93 6.31
C TYR A 114 1.89 -16.72 7.82
N ALA A 115 1.63 -17.75 8.64
CA ALA A 115 1.55 -17.62 10.10
C ALA A 115 2.90 -17.79 10.79
N ASP A 116 3.28 -16.89 11.70
CA ASP A 116 4.41 -17.10 12.63
C ASP A 116 4.09 -18.18 13.67
N ALA A 117 2.82 -18.31 14.05
CA ALA A 117 2.33 -19.40 14.89
C ALA A 117 0.85 -19.68 14.63
N ILE A 118 0.43 -20.91 14.91
CA ILE A 118 -0.96 -21.35 14.85
C ILE A 118 -1.35 -21.87 16.23
N THR A 119 -2.51 -21.45 16.70
CA THR A 119 -3.07 -21.85 17.99
C THR A 119 -4.53 -22.28 17.81
N ASP A 120 -5.10 -22.94 18.80
CA ASP A 120 -6.49 -23.41 18.80
C ASP A 120 -7.49 -22.39 19.38
N ASN A 121 -7.03 -21.22 19.84
CA ASN A 121 -7.89 -20.22 20.50
C ASN A 121 -7.33 -18.78 20.33
N PRO A 122 -8.17 -17.78 20.00
CA PRO A 122 -7.78 -16.37 19.94
C PRO A 122 -7.00 -15.84 21.15
N LEU A 123 -7.29 -16.29 22.38
CA LEU A 123 -6.55 -15.87 23.58
C LEU A 123 -5.12 -16.42 23.62
N LYS A 124 -4.89 -17.64 23.12
CA LYS A 124 -3.54 -18.21 22.97
C LYS A 124 -2.80 -17.51 21.84
N ALA A 125 -3.49 -17.18 20.74
CA ALA A 125 -2.92 -16.39 19.66
C ALA A 125 -2.44 -15.01 20.16
N ALA A 126 -3.27 -14.31 20.95
CA ALA A 126 -2.90 -13.04 21.57
C ALA A 126 -1.68 -13.16 22.50
N LYS A 127 -1.60 -14.24 23.28
CA LYS A 127 -0.43 -14.51 24.13
C LYS A 127 0.83 -14.72 23.30
N ALA A 128 0.76 -15.54 22.26
CA ALA A 128 1.88 -15.83 21.38
C ALA A 128 2.37 -14.56 20.66
N LEU A 129 1.44 -13.74 20.17
CA LEU A 129 1.77 -12.46 19.57
C LEU A 129 2.46 -11.53 20.57
N LEU A 130 1.96 -11.43 21.80
CA LEU A 130 2.58 -10.61 22.84
C LEU A 130 4.01 -11.06 23.15
N THR A 131 4.25 -12.37 23.20
CA THR A 131 5.60 -12.92 23.39
C THR A 131 6.53 -12.50 22.26
N ILE A 132 6.12 -12.68 20.99
CA ILE A 132 6.93 -12.30 19.83
C ILE A 132 7.23 -10.80 19.83
N LEU A 133 6.23 -9.95 20.05
CA LEU A 133 6.40 -8.49 20.04
C LEU A 133 7.30 -8.00 21.17
N ARG A 134 7.22 -8.61 22.36
CA ARG A 134 8.11 -8.27 23.48
C ARG A 134 9.55 -8.71 23.22
N ASP A 135 9.74 -9.93 22.71
CA ASP A 135 11.06 -10.46 22.38
C ASP A 135 11.74 -9.54 21.35
N GLN A 136 11.01 -9.06 20.34
CA GLN A 136 11.54 -8.17 19.29
C GLN A 136 11.84 -6.76 19.79
N ARG A 137 10.94 -6.17 20.60
CA ARG A 137 11.12 -4.82 21.16
C ARG A 137 12.27 -4.72 22.15
N GLY A 138 12.74 -5.86 22.64
CA GLY A 138 13.86 -5.96 23.56
C GLY A 138 15.22 -5.73 22.90
N TRP A 139 15.34 -5.81 21.58
CA TRP A 139 16.64 -5.77 20.90
C TRP A 139 17.00 -4.38 20.39
N ASP A 140 18.25 -3.99 20.60
CA ASP A 140 18.86 -2.82 19.97
C ASP A 140 19.93 -3.28 18.98
N VAL A 141 19.90 -2.73 17.76
CA VAL A 141 20.87 -2.97 16.71
C VAL A 141 21.98 -1.94 16.81
N VAL A 142 23.20 -2.40 17.10
CA VAL A 142 24.40 -1.58 17.10
C VAL A 142 25.04 -1.63 15.70
N LYS A 143 25.01 -0.49 15.01
CA LYS A 143 25.67 -0.33 13.71
C LYS A 143 27.18 -0.19 13.91
N HIS A 144 27.96 -0.71 12.96
CA HIS A 144 29.43 -0.63 13.03
C HIS A 144 29.94 0.80 12.78
N THR A 145 29.30 1.53 11.86
CA THR A 145 29.72 2.88 11.47
C THR A 145 28.52 3.70 10.96
N PRO A 146 28.13 4.82 11.59
CA PRO A 146 28.52 5.26 12.93
C PRO A 146 28.07 4.27 14.01
N ARG A 147 28.72 4.29 15.18
CA ARG A 147 28.40 3.41 16.31
C ARG A 147 27.13 3.88 17.03
N THR A 148 26.01 3.81 16.33
CA THR A 148 24.68 4.15 16.85
C THR A 148 23.91 2.88 17.17
N ALA A 149 23.20 2.91 18.29
CA ALA A 149 22.21 1.89 18.63
C ALA A 149 20.83 2.39 18.18
N GLU A 150 20.11 1.58 17.43
CA GLU A 150 18.71 1.81 17.09
C GLU A 150 17.87 0.60 17.49
N PRO A 151 16.58 0.76 17.83
CA PRO A 151 15.71 -0.38 18.09
C PRO A 151 15.69 -1.33 16.88
N PHE A 152 15.69 -2.63 17.15
CA PHE A 152 15.52 -3.62 16.09
C PHE A 152 14.17 -3.45 15.41
N ASP A 153 14.22 -3.39 14.09
CA ASP A 153 13.05 -3.20 13.25
C ASP A 153 12.89 -4.42 12.34
N ARG A 154 11.90 -5.25 12.66
CA ARG A 154 11.56 -6.43 11.87
C ARG A 154 11.20 -6.06 10.43
N GLN A 155 10.56 -4.92 10.19
CA GLN A 155 10.20 -4.49 8.85
C GLN A 155 11.41 -4.23 7.99
N LYS A 156 12.43 -3.56 8.56
CA LYS A 156 13.68 -3.30 7.83
C LYS A 156 14.33 -4.60 7.38
N LEU A 157 14.33 -5.63 8.24
CA LEU A 157 14.86 -6.95 7.88
C LEU A 157 14.05 -7.62 6.77
N VAL A 158 12.72 -7.63 6.87
CA VAL A 158 11.85 -8.19 5.81
C VAL A 158 12.08 -7.47 4.49
N ASN A 159 12.11 -6.13 4.50
CA ASN A 159 12.34 -5.32 3.30
C ASN A 159 13.71 -5.62 2.68
N ALA A 160 14.75 -5.77 3.49
CA ALA A 160 16.08 -6.16 3.03
C ALA A 160 16.09 -7.56 2.40
N LEU A 161 15.38 -8.53 2.98
CA LEU A 161 15.26 -9.87 2.40
C LEU A 161 14.50 -9.85 1.07
N CYS A 162 13.37 -9.13 1.00
CA CYS A 162 12.60 -8.96 -0.24
C CYS A 162 13.43 -8.28 -1.33
N ALA A 163 14.17 -7.22 -0.99
CA ALA A 163 15.05 -6.51 -1.93
C ALA A 163 16.10 -7.44 -2.53
N VAL A 164 16.78 -8.24 -1.69
CA VAL A 164 17.78 -9.22 -2.15
C VAL A 164 17.15 -10.30 -3.03
N CYS A 165 15.93 -10.75 -2.71
CA CYS A 165 15.21 -11.69 -3.58
C CYS A 165 14.92 -11.08 -4.94
N ARG A 166 14.42 -9.84 -5.00
CA ARG A 166 14.14 -9.13 -6.25
C ARG A 166 15.39 -8.93 -7.10
N GLU A 167 16.49 -8.46 -6.51
CA GLU A 167 17.76 -8.28 -7.22
C GLU A 167 18.32 -9.60 -7.79
N ALA A 168 18.08 -10.71 -7.09
CA ALA A 168 18.48 -12.04 -7.53
C ALA A 168 17.49 -12.70 -8.52
N GLY A 169 16.41 -12.00 -8.89
CA GLY A 169 15.33 -12.54 -9.74
C GLY A 169 14.61 -13.73 -9.09
N GLN A 170 14.46 -13.72 -7.77
CA GLN A 170 13.81 -14.76 -6.96
C GLN A 170 12.47 -14.27 -6.41
N ASP A 171 11.65 -15.22 -5.95
CA ASP A 171 10.38 -14.93 -5.29
C ASP A 171 10.60 -14.18 -3.97
N ASP A 172 10.05 -12.96 -3.88
CA ASP A 172 10.21 -12.05 -2.74
C ASP A 172 9.15 -12.23 -1.64
N VAL A 173 8.33 -13.27 -1.74
CA VAL A 173 7.34 -13.66 -0.72
C VAL A 173 7.77 -14.95 -0.02
N VAL A 174 8.14 -15.97 -0.80
CA VAL A 174 8.38 -17.31 -0.28
C VAL A 174 9.65 -17.38 0.53
N ILE A 175 10.77 -16.88 0.00
CA ILE A 175 12.06 -16.99 0.67
C ILE A 175 12.11 -16.17 1.97
N PRO A 176 11.71 -14.89 2.00
CA PRO A 176 11.69 -14.14 3.25
C PRO A 176 10.84 -14.84 4.31
N ARG A 177 9.71 -15.43 3.92
CA ARG A 177 8.85 -16.18 4.85
C ARG A 177 9.54 -17.40 5.44
N LEU A 178 10.25 -18.19 4.64
CA LEU A 178 10.99 -19.36 5.11
C LEU A 178 12.20 -18.97 5.97
N ALA A 179 12.89 -17.89 5.61
CA ALA A 179 14.11 -17.46 6.27
C ALA A 179 13.85 -16.79 7.64
N LEU A 180 12.79 -15.99 7.77
CA LEU A 180 12.56 -15.17 8.96
C LEU A 180 12.55 -15.95 10.28
N PRO A 181 11.76 -17.04 10.46
CA PRO A 181 11.76 -17.78 11.72
C PRO A 181 13.14 -18.30 12.10
N GLU A 182 13.89 -18.85 11.14
CA GLU A 182 15.24 -19.35 11.38
C GLU A 182 16.21 -18.22 11.75
N ILE A 183 16.13 -17.07 11.07
CA ILE A 183 16.93 -15.89 11.43
C ILE A 183 16.61 -15.45 12.85
N PHE A 184 15.33 -15.36 13.22
CA PHE A 184 14.92 -14.96 14.56
C PHE A 184 15.40 -15.94 15.64
N GLU A 185 15.34 -17.24 15.40
CA GLU A 185 15.88 -18.23 16.34
C GLU A 185 17.40 -18.13 16.48
N LYS A 186 18.13 -17.93 15.38
CA LYS A 186 19.59 -17.69 15.40
C LYS A 186 19.94 -16.41 16.14
N LEU A 187 19.18 -15.34 15.91
CA LEU A 187 19.34 -14.10 16.67
C LEU A 187 19.09 -14.39 18.14
N LYS A 188 17.95 -14.98 18.51
CA LYS A 188 17.57 -15.28 19.90
C LYS A 188 18.63 -16.07 20.65
N THR A 189 19.20 -17.09 20.02
CA THR A 189 20.18 -18.02 20.60
C THR A 189 21.64 -17.61 20.45
N SER A 190 21.93 -16.48 19.79
CA SER A 190 23.31 -15.99 19.61
C SER A 190 23.97 -15.66 20.95
N THR A 191 25.12 -16.29 21.21
CA THR A 191 25.99 -16.04 22.37
C THR A 191 26.84 -14.77 22.22
N GLU A 192 26.89 -14.18 21.02
CA GLU A 192 27.66 -12.96 20.74
C GLU A 192 26.92 -11.67 21.15
N LYS A 193 25.69 -11.80 21.66
CA LYS A 193 24.91 -10.67 22.19
C LYS A 193 25.53 -10.11 23.46
N ILE A 194 25.61 -8.79 23.54
CA ILE A 194 25.94 -8.09 24.79
C ILE A 194 24.64 -7.60 25.41
N GLY A 195 24.08 -8.40 26.30
CA GLY A 195 22.74 -8.18 26.85
C GLY A 195 21.67 -8.21 25.74
N ASN A 196 21.03 -7.08 25.51
CA ASN A 196 19.99 -6.90 24.49
C ASN A 196 20.51 -6.33 23.16
N GLN A 197 21.82 -6.08 23.06
CA GLN A 197 22.40 -5.51 21.86
C GLN A 197 22.81 -6.61 20.87
N ILE A 198 22.33 -6.47 19.64
CA ILE A 198 22.75 -7.25 18.48
C ILE A 198 23.55 -6.35 17.55
N THR A 199 24.71 -6.79 17.09
CA THR A 199 25.44 -6.03 16.07
C THR A 199 24.84 -6.31 14.70
N SER A 200 25.03 -5.39 13.76
CA SER A 200 24.61 -5.64 12.37
C SER A 200 25.30 -6.86 11.76
N ARG A 201 26.51 -7.21 12.23
CA ARG A 201 27.24 -8.42 11.84
C ARG A 201 26.51 -9.70 12.27
N ILE A 202 26.01 -9.76 13.50
CA ILE A 202 25.24 -10.91 13.99
C ILE A 202 23.99 -11.15 13.11
N ILE A 203 23.35 -10.08 12.65
CA ILE A 203 22.22 -10.17 11.71
C ILE A 203 22.67 -10.72 10.36
N ASP A 204 23.78 -10.21 9.82
CA ASP A 204 24.34 -10.67 8.54
C ASP A 204 24.71 -12.16 8.59
N ASP A 205 25.37 -12.58 9.66
CA ASP A 205 25.79 -13.97 9.88
C ASP A 205 24.56 -14.89 10.02
N ALA A 206 23.52 -14.45 10.74
CA ALA A 206 22.27 -15.19 10.86
C ALA A 206 21.54 -15.35 9.51
N VAL A 207 21.51 -14.30 8.68
CA VAL A 207 20.90 -14.34 7.33
C VAL A 207 21.66 -15.29 6.42
N ILE A 208 23.00 -15.16 6.35
CA ILE A 208 23.85 -16.01 5.51
C ILE A 208 23.71 -17.47 5.93
N ALA A 209 23.82 -17.78 7.22
CA ALA A 209 23.68 -19.14 7.72
C ALA A 209 22.29 -19.73 7.43
N THR A 210 21.25 -18.89 7.43
CA THR A 210 19.89 -19.30 7.05
C THR A 210 19.79 -19.60 5.56
N PHE A 211 20.35 -18.76 4.68
CA PHE A 211 20.41 -19.04 3.26
C PHE A 211 21.24 -20.29 2.95
N GLU A 212 22.37 -20.50 3.61
CA GLU A 212 23.15 -21.74 3.44
C GLU A 212 22.35 -22.98 3.85
N LYS A 213 21.59 -22.90 4.96
CA LYS A 213 20.69 -23.98 5.40
C LYS A 213 19.59 -24.24 4.36
N LEU A 214 18.89 -23.21 3.90
CA LEU A 214 17.84 -23.34 2.89
C LEU A 214 18.40 -23.85 1.55
N GLY A 215 19.63 -23.46 1.19
CA GLY A 215 20.30 -23.92 -0.04
C GLY A 215 20.69 -25.40 -0.03
N LYS A 216 20.73 -26.05 1.15
CA LYS A 216 20.93 -27.51 1.27
C LYS A 216 19.65 -28.28 0.96
N ASP A 217 18.48 -27.66 1.05
CA ASP A 217 17.22 -28.27 0.66
C ASP A 217 17.11 -28.30 -0.88
N PRO A 218 16.99 -29.48 -1.51
CA PRO A 218 16.81 -29.58 -2.96
C PRO A 218 15.63 -28.76 -3.49
N ALA A 219 14.57 -28.58 -2.69
CA ALA A 219 13.38 -27.80 -3.08
C ALA A 219 13.68 -26.29 -3.22
N HIS A 220 14.71 -25.78 -2.54
CA HIS A 220 15.03 -24.35 -2.47
C HIS A 220 16.40 -23.99 -3.03
N LYS A 221 17.26 -24.98 -3.31
CA LYS A 221 18.64 -24.78 -3.79
C LYS A 221 18.77 -23.83 -4.98
N SER A 222 17.91 -24.00 -5.99
CA SER A 222 17.93 -23.14 -7.20
C SER A 222 17.55 -21.70 -6.90
N GLN A 223 16.75 -21.44 -5.87
CA GLN A 223 16.35 -20.10 -5.49
C GLN A 223 17.39 -19.42 -4.60
N VAL A 224 18.01 -20.17 -3.70
CA VAL A 224 18.81 -19.59 -2.61
C VAL A 224 20.27 -19.34 -2.98
N HIS A 225 20.86 -20.10 -3.92
CA HIS A 225 22.29 -19.98 -4.26
C HIS A 225 22.70 -18.57 -4.75
N LYS A 226 21.77 -17.82 -5.35
CA LYS A 226 22.01 -16.45 -5.81
C LYS A 226 21.94 -15.42 -4.67
N LEU A 227 21.22 -15.72 -3.58
CA LEU A 227 20.90 -14.72 -2.56
C LEU A 227 22.12 -14.27 -1.74
N ILE A 228 23.06 -15.17 -1.45
CA ILE A 228 24.23 -14.85 -0.62
C ILE A 228 25.13 -13.79 -1.29
N PRO A 229 25.53 -13.92 -2.58
CA PRO A 229 26.23 -12.85 -3.29
C PRO A 229 25.51 -11.50 -3.28
N HIS A 230 24.19 -11.50 -3.54
CA HIS A 230 23.38 -10.27 -3.54
C HIS A 230 23.28 -9.64 -2.15
N TRP A 231 23.06 -10.43 -1.09
CA TRP A 231 23.07 -9.95 0.30
C TRP A 231 24.40 -9.29 0.65
N LYS A 232 25.53 -9.94 0.35
CA LYS A 232 26.87 -9.39 0.60
C LYS A 232 27.13 -8.10 -0.19
N SER A 233 26.65 -8.02 -1.43
CA SER A 233 26.76 -6.81 -2.27
C SER A 233 25.98 -5.64 -1.68
N MET A 234 24.71 -5.87 -1.32
CA MET A 234 23.82 -4.87 -0.71
C MET A 234 24.42 -4.28 0.57
N ARG A 235 25.09 -5.10 1.39
CA ARG A 235 25.72 -4.66 2.65
C ARG A 235 27.00 -3.84 2.42
N LYS A 236 27.79 -4.14 1.39
CA LYS A 236 29.00 -3.37 1.05
C LYS A 236 28.69 -1.94 0.63
N LEU A 237 27.56 -1.72 -0.04
CA LEU A 237 27.17 -0.40 -0.52
C LEU A 237 26.77 0.55 0.63
N GLY A 238 26.57 0.05 1.86
CA GLY A 238 26.14 0.85 3.01
C GLY A 238 24.79 1.54 2.82
N SER A 239 24.11 1.29 1.69
CA SER A 239 23.02 2.09 1.15
C SER A 239 21.69 1.34 1.17
N PHE A 240 21.47 0.46 2.15
CA PHE A 240 20.11 0.03 2.41
C PHE A 240 19.41 1.14 3.19
N ASP A 241 19.00 2.18 2.47
CA ASP A 241 17.98 3.08 2.95
C ASP A 241 16.61 2.53 2.51
N PRO A 242 15.83 1.93 3.42
CA PRO A 242 14.50 1.42 3.09
C PRO A 242 13.54 2.52 2.61
N SER A 243 13.81 3.82 2.85
CA SER A 243 13.03 4.90 2.22
C SER A 243 13.35 5.12 0.74
N ASN A 244 14.47 4.61 0.23
CA ASN A 244 14.87 4.77 -1.18
C ASN A 244 14.52 3.58 -2.08
N GLN A 245 13.80 2.57 -1.58
CA GLN A 245 13.41 1.44 -2.41
C GLN A 245 11.98 1.52 -2.93
N VAL A 246 11.92 1.87 -4.22
CA VAL A 246 11.10 1.29 -5.30
C VAL A 246 9.58 1.41 -5.08
N GLU A 247 9.00 2.42 -5.74
CA GLU A 247 7.62 2.36 -6.27
C GLU A 247 7.35 0.92 -6.67
N GLU A 248 6.30 0.28 -6.12
CA GLU A 248 5.91 -1.05 -6.56
C GLU A 248 6.00 -1.06 -8.09
N PRO A 249 6.75 -1.98 -8.73
CA PRO A 249 6.73 -2.05 -10.16
C PRO A 249 5.27 -2.27 -10.49
N THR A 250 4.61 -1.25 -11.02
CA THR A 250 3.27 -1.36 -11.58
C THR A 250 3.48 -2.29 -12.75
N ARG A 251 3.39 -3.60 -12.47
CA ARG A 251 3.15 -4.60 -13.48
C ARG A 251 1.86 -4.12 -14.11
N ASN A 252 2.00 -3.50 -15.28
CA ASN A 252 0.90 -3.15 -16.16
C ASN A 252 0.22 -4.47 -16.53
N TYR A 253 -0.66 -4.93 -15.64
CA TYR A 253 -1.85 -5.58 -16.11
C TYR A 253 -2.62 -4.47 -16.83
N ASP A 254 -2.66 -4.57 -18.15
CA ASP A 254 -3.53 -3.79 -19.01
C ASP A 254 -4.99 -4.18 -18.72
N TYR A 255 -5.47 -3.79 -17.54
CA TYR A 255 -6.90 -3.57 -17.31
C TYR A 255 -7.15 -2.18 -17.86
N GLY A 256 -7.70 -2.12 -19.09
CA GLY A 256 -7.88 -0.90 -19.87
C GLY A 256 -8.22 0.30 -18.99
N SER A 257 -7.44 1.38 -19.16
CA SER A 257 -7.51 2.59 -18.34
C SER A 257 -8.96 2.96 -18.03
N PRO A 258 -9.34 3.13 -16.74
CA PRO A 258 -10.70 3.53 -16.40
C PRO A 258 -11.05 4.80 -17.18
N LYS A 259 -12.16 4.76 -17.93
CA LYS A 259 -12.63 5.92 -18.69
C LYS A 259 -12.91 7.06 -17.72
N VAL A 260 -12.08 8.10 -17.76
CA VAL A 260 -12.33 9.34 -17.01
C VAL A 260 -13.52 10.04 -17.66
N PRO A 261 -14.64 10.22 -16.96
CA PRO A 261 -15.83 10.77 -17.56
C PRO A 261 -15.69 12.29 -17.78
N VAL A 262 -16.30 12.78 -18.87
CA VAL A 262 -16.25 14.18 -19.29
C VAL A 262 -17.68 14.70 -19.47
N TYR A 263 -18.07 15.73 -18.73
CA TYR A 263 -19.45 16.21 -18.72
C TYR A 263 -19.56 17.69 -19.07
N SER A 264 -20.53 18.03 -19.92
CA SER A 264 -21.12 19.37 -19.96
C SER A 264 -22.39 19.42 -19.10
N GLY A 265 -22.68 20.57 -18.48
CA GLY A 265 -23.97 20.76 -17.77
C GLY A 265 -25.19 20.42 -18.64
N SER A 266 -26.33 20.13 -18.03
CA SER A 266 -27.54 19.56 -18.68
C SER A 266 -28.22 20.44 -19.73
N LYS A 267 -27.71 21.64 -20.00
CA LYS A 267 -28.23 22.53 -21.03
C LYS A 267 -27.32 22.44 -22.25
N SER A 268 -27.86 22.16 -23.43
CA SER A 268 -27.13 22.09 -24.72
C SER A 268 -26.33 23.37 -25.04
N HIS A 269 -26.66 24.49 -24.39
CA HIS A 269 -25.91 25.75 -24.44
C HIS A 269 -24.80 25.84 -23.38
N ALA A 270 -24.25 24.73 -22.90
CA ALA A 270 -23.19 24.74 -21.91
C ALA A 270 -21.78 24.73 -22.51
N THR A 271 -21.64 24.46 -23.82
CA THR A 271 -20.32 24.34 -24.48
C THR A 271 -20.16 25.32 -25.62
N ILE A 272 -18.92 25.72 -25.91
CA ILE A 272 -18.60 26.54 -27.09
C ILE A 272 -19.03 25.90 -28.41
N TRP A 273 -19.18 24.58 -28.47
CA TRP A 273 -19.59 23.87 -29.67
C TRP A 273 -21.11 23.76 -29.81
N GLY A 274 -21.90 24.15 -28.81
CA GLY A 274 -23.37 24.03 -28.85
C GLY A 274 -23.90 22.59 -28.75
N HIS A 275 -23.05 21.66 -28.31
CA HIS A 275 -23.38 20.25 -28.11
C HIS A 275 -23.29 19.87 -26.63
N ALA A 276 -24.14 18.93 -26.21
CA ALA A 276 -23.94 18.24 -24.95
C ALA A 276 -22.79 17.24 -25.11
N ILE A 277 -21.89 17.19 -24.13
CA ILE A 277 -20.71 16.32 -24.12
C ILE A 277 -20.84 15.36 -22.93
N GLN A 278 -20.77 14.06 -23.19
CA GLN A 278 -20.84 12.97 -22.21
C GLN A 278 -19.61 12.06 -22.24
N ASP A 279 -18.92 11.97 -23.39
CA ASP A 279 -17.61 11.31 -23.56
C ASP A 279 -16.69 12.20 -24.44
N LEU A 280 -15.40 11.87 -24.51
CA LEU A 280 -14.40 12.56 -25.34
C LEU A 280 -14.77 12.57 -26.82
N ASP A 281 -15.42 11.50 -27.29
CA ASP A 281 -15.85 11.36 -28.69
C ASP A 281 -16.95 12.37 -29.06
N ASP A 282 -17.71 12.88 -28.09
CA ASP A 282 -18.75 13.90 -28.33
C ASP A 282 -18.16 15.29 -28.57
N ILE A 283 -16.87 15.50 -28.26
CA ILE A 283 -16.18 16.78 -28.51
C ILE A 283 -15.97 16.89 -30.03
N PRO A 284 -16.63 17.82 -30.73
CA PRO A 284 -16.62 17.84 -32.19
C PRO A 284 -15.30 18.40 -32.76
N SER A 285 -14.60 19.23 -31.99
CA SER A 285 -13.29 19.76 -32.38
C SER A 285 -12.19 18.72 -32.15
N PRO A 286 -11.47 18.28 -33.19
CA PRO A 286 -10.37 17.34 -33.04
C PRO A 286 -9.23 17.91 -32.17
N GLN A 287 -9.02 19.23 -32.22
CA GLN A 287 -8.00 19.90 -31.41
C GLN A 287 -8.35 19.84 -29.92
N ALA A 288 -9.61 20.18 -29.58
CA ALA A 288 -10.10 20.10 -28.22
C ALA A 288 -10.09 18.66 -27.69
N ARG A 289 -10.54 17.70 -28.50
CA ARG A 289 -10.52 16.28 -28.13
C ARG A 289 -9.10 15.82 -27.77
N ARG A 290 -8.11 16.16 -28.60
CA ARG A 290 -6.70 15.83 -28.33
C ARG A 290 -6.19 16.43 -27.02
N VAL A 291 -6.62 17.63 -26.63
CA VAL A 291 -6.27 18.23 -25.33
C VAL A 291 -6.80 17.36 -24.19
N PHE A 292 -8.09 17.03 -24.21
CA PHE A 292 -8.68 16.24 -23.13
C PHE A 292 -8.18 14.79 -23.10
N GLU A 293 -7.88 14.18 -24.25
CA GLU A 293 -7.19 12.89 -24.34
C GLU A 293 -5.84 12.88 -23.60
N GLN A 294 -5.09 13.98 -23.65
CA GLN A 294 -3.85 14.10 -22.87
C GLN A 294 -4.14 14.28 -21.38
N ILE A 295 -5.14 15.10 -21.02
CA ILE A 295 -5.51 15.33 -19.62
C ILE A 295 -5.90 14.01 -18.96
N VAL A 296 -6.80 13.22 -19.56
CA VAL A 296 -7.32 11.98 -18.95
C VAL A 296 -6.27 10.87 -18.79
N ARG A 297 -5.11 10.98 -19.45
CA ARG A 297 -3.99 10.01 -19.30
C ARG A 297 -3.26 10.18 -17.97
N VAL A 298 -3.41 11.32 -17.30
CA VAL A 298 -2.74 11.59 -16.03
C VAL A 298 -3.50 10.88 -14.91
N ARG A 299 -2.79 10.03 -14.16
CA ARG A 299 -3.37 9.25 -13.05
C ARG A 299 -3.85 10.17 -11.92
N GLY A 300 -4.87 9.71 -11.19
CA GLY A 300 -5.46 10.45 -10.06
C GLY A 300 -6.58 11.41 -10.44
N ILE A 301 -6.90 11.55 -11.73
CA ILE A 301 -8.07 12.30 -12.20
C ILE A 301 -9.32 11.42 -12.11
N THR A 302 -10.40 11.99 -11.58
CA THR A 302 -11.69 11.30 -11.35
C THR A 302 -12.77 11.72 -12.34
N ARG A 303 -12.80 12.99 -12.78
CA ARG A 303 -13.73 13.50 -13.81
C ARG A 303 -13.29 14.86 -14.35
N ILE A 304 -13.84 15.25 -15.50
CA ILE A 304 -13.71 16.60 -16.08
C ILE A 304 -15.11 17.20 -16.27
N THR A 305 -15.29 18.46 -15.89
CA THR A 305 -16.58 19.18 -16.03
C THR A 305 -16.39 20.48 -16.80
N PHE A 306 -17.22 20.74 -17.81
CA PHE A 306 -17.23 22.00 -18.54
C PHE A 306 -18.05 23.07 -17.82
N GLY A 307 -17.48 24.26 -17.71
CA GLY A 307 -18.11 25.45 -17.12
C GLY A 307 -18.66 26.43 -18.17
N PRO A 308 -18.83 27.72 -17.82
CA PRO A 308 -19.23 28.76 -18.78
C PRO A 308 -18.25 28.93 -19.95
N PHE A 309 -18.76 29.41 -21.08
CA PHE A 309 -17.96 29.81 -22.23
C PHE A 309 -17.92 31.33 -22.43
N GLY A 310 -16.89 31.81 -23.13
CA GLY A 310 -16.66 33.22 -23.44
C GLY A 310 -16.53 33.51 -24.94
N HIS A 311 -16.63 34.79 -25.28
CA HIS A 311 -16.35 35.31 -26.62
C HIS A 311 -15.14 36.26 -26.58
N LYS A 312 -14.40 36.34 -27.69
CA LYS A 312 -13.30 37.30 -27.91
C LYS A 312 -12.08 37.11 -26.99
N GLU A 313 -12.00 35.98 -26.29
CA GLU A 313 -10.75 35.51 -25.72
C GLU A 313 -10.00 34.76 -26.82
N GLU A 314 -9.03 35.42 -27.45
CA GLU A 314 -8.08 34.79 -28.36
C GLU A 314 -6.71 34.77 -27.68
N HIS A 315 -6.21 33.57 -27.39
CA HIS A 315 -4.80 33.39 -27.03
C HIS A 315 -4.04 32.97 -28.29
N ALA A 316 -3.07 33.80 -28.69
CA ALA A 316 -2.38 33.64 -29.97
C ALA A 316 -1.50 32.37 -30.06
N SER A 317 -1.26 31.65 -28.96
CA SER A 317 -0.27 30.57 -28.90
C SER A 317 -0.65 29.30 -28.13
N THR A 318 -1.73 29.27 -27.34
CA THR A 318 -2.03 28.13 -26.44
C THR A 318 -3.43 27.56 -26.66
N CYS A 319 -3.54 26.22 -26.62
CA CYS A 319 -4.84 25.54 -26.77
C CYS A 319 -5.58 25.41 -25.43
N ALA A 320 -4.86 25.44 -24.31
CA ALA A 320 -5.43 25.35 -22.97
C ALA A 320 -4.55 26.05 -21.93
N TRP A 321 -5.17 26.40 -20.81
CA TRP A 321 -4.57 26.88 -19.57
C TRP A 321 -5.12 26.04 -18.41
N LEU A 322 -4.28 25.72 -17.43
CA LEU A 322 -4.68 25.04 -16.19
C LEU A 322 -3.96 25.66 -14.98
N GLY A 323 -4.64 25.71 -13.84
CA GLY A 323 -4.11 26.22 -12.58
C GLY A 323 -4.70 25.53 -11.36
N GLN A 324 -4.11 25.78 -10.19
CA GLN A 324 -4.67 25.28 -8.94
C GLN A 324 -5.96 26.04 -8.60
N SER A 325 -7.01 25.29 -8.24
CA SER A 325 -8.23 25.89 -7.66
C SER A 325 -8.11 25.99 -6.15
N GLU A 326 -8.65 27.07 -5.59
CA GLU A 326 -8.93 27.18 -4.15
C GLU A 326 -9.98 26.14 -3.69
N THR A 327 -10.80 25.65 -4.63
CA THR A 327 -11.80 24.61 -4.35
C THR A 327 -11.13 23.26 -4.14
N SER A 328 -11.34 22.65 -2.97
CA SER A 328 -10.86 21.30 -2.63
C SER A 328 -11.18 20.28 -3.74
N HIS A 329 -10.20 19.45 -4.07
CA HIS A 329 -10.18 18.43 -5.11
C HIS A 329 -10.35 18.90 -6.56
N VAL A 330 -10.19 20.20 -6.83
CA VAL A 330 -10.36 20.79 -8.18
C VAL A 330 -9.10 21.48 -8.70
N LEU A 331 -8.81 21.28 -9.98
CA LEU A 331 -7.94 22.16 -10.77
C LEU A 331 -8.83 22.92 -11.77
N ASP A 332 -8.60 24.22 -11.92
CA ASP A 332 -9.35 25.04 -12.87
C ASP A 332 -8.61 25.09 -14.21
N GLY A 333 -9.36 25.11 -15.30
CA GLY A 333 -8.81 25.17 -16.65
C GLY A 333 -9.64 26.01 -17.60
N LYS A 334 -9.00 26.44 -18.68
CA LYS A 334 -9.63 27.09 -19.83
C LYS A 334 -9.09 26.47 -21.10
N LEU A 335 -9.97 26.17 -22.04
CA LEU A 335 -9.65 25.72 -23.39
C LEU A 335 -9.94 26.87 -24.37
N PHE A 336 -9.06 27.08 -25.34
CA PHE A 336 -9.25 28.04 -26.42
C PHE A 336 -9.45 27.28 -27.73
N ASP A 337 -10.63 27.44 -28.33
CA ASP A 337 -11.03 26.74 -29.55
C ASP A 337 -12.15 27.48 -30.28
N LYS A 338 -12.27 27.30 -31.60
CA LYS A 338 -13.27 28.00 -32.43
C LYS A 338 -14.58 27.23 -32.48
N GLY A 339 -15.43 27.43 -31.48
CA GLY A 339 -16.78 26.87 -31.45
C GLY A 339 -17.84 27.78 -32.06
N GLU A 340 -19.00 27.23 -32.40
CA GLU A 340 -20.14 27.99 -32.94
C GLU A 340 -20.69 29.04 -31.96
N LYS A 341 -20.52 28.81 -30.65
CA LYS A 341 -21.08 29.63 -29.57
C LYS A 341 -20.04 30.47 -28.84
N GLY A 342 -18.74 30.26 -29.06
CA GLY A 342 -17.70 30.98 -28.32
C GLY A 342 -16.29 30.60 -28.73
N THR A 343 -15.31 31.33 -28.21
CA THR A 343 -13.87 31.10 -28.49
C THR A 343 -13.10 30.53 -27.30
N SER A 344 -13.72 30.49 -26.12
CA SER A 344 -13.11 29.92 -24.92
C SER A 344 -14.11 29.14 -24.06
N GLN A 345 -13.65 28.05 -23.47
CA GLN A 345 -14.44 27.13 -22.67
C GLN A 345 -13.73 26.89 -21.33
N SER A 346 -14.36 27.29 -20.21
CA SER A 346 -13.83 26.91 -18.89
C SER A 346 -14.12 25.44 -18.60
N PHE A 347 -13.25 24.81 -17.81
CA PHE A 347 -13.45 23.45 -17.32
C PHE A 347 -12.78 23.23 -15.96
N GLN A 348 -13.19 22.18 -15.26
CA GLN A 348 -12.65 21.76 -13.98
C GLN A 348 -12.19 20.31 -14.05
N VAL A 349 -10.99 20.04 -13.57
CA VAL A 349 -10.44 18.69 -13.43
C VAL A 349 -10.54 18.29 -11.96
N HIS A 350 -11.30 17.24 -11.67
CA HIS A 350 -11.45 16.74 -10.32
C HIS A 350 -10.41 15.66 -10.03
N VAL A 351 -9.72 15.76 -8.89
CA VAL A 351 -8.65 14.85 -8.48
C VAL A 351 -9.05 14.02 -7.27
N GLN A 352 -8.47 12.83 -7.13
CA GLN A 352 -8.81 11.88 -6.07
C GLN A 352 -8.42 12.40 -4.67
N PHE A 353 -7.24 13.02 -4.54
CA PHE A 353 -6.72 13.54 -3.28
C PHE A 353 -6.19 14.96 -3.44
N ASP A 354 -6.46 15.80 -2.45
CA ASP A 354 -6.04 17.22 -2.47
C ASP A 354 -4.53 17.39 -2.43
N SER A 355 -3.84 16.50 -1.71
CA SER A 355 -2.38 16.42 -1.65
C SER A 355 -1.73 16.24 -3.02
N ASP A 356 -2.46 15.68 -3.98
CA ASP A 356 -1.92 15.25 -5.27
C ASP A 356 -2.11 16.33 -6.35
N LYS A 357 -2.85 17.42 -6.06
CA LYS A 357 -3.11 18.53 -6.99
C LYS A 357 -1.85 19.06 -7.69
N PRO A 358 -0.74 19.36 -6.98
CA PRO A 358 0.45 19.88 -7.64
C PRO A 358 1.09 18.88 -8.60
N ALA A 359 1.14 17.60 -8.21
CA ALA A 359 1.72 16.53 -9.03
C ALA A 359 0.87 16.27 -10.29
N ILE A 360 -0.45 16.21 -10.14
CA ILE A 360 -1.40 16.01 -11.24
C ILE A 360 -1.35 17.21 -12.21
N LEU A 361 -1.35 18.44 -11.70
CA LEU A 361 -1.26 19.64 -12.52
C LEU A 361 0.03 19.65 -13.38
N ASN A 362 1.18 19.36 -12.77
CA ASN A 362 2.45 19.27 -13.50
C ASN A 362 2.41 18.15 -14.54
N GLY A 363 1.84 16.99 -14.21
CA GLY A 363 1.68 15.87 -15.14
C GLY A 363 0.83 16.25 -16.37
N ILE A 364 -0.24 17.02 -16.17
CA ILE A 364 -1.08 17.52 -17.27
C ILE A 364 -0.29 18.49 -18.16
N ILE A 365 0.41 19.46 -17.57
CA ILE A 365 1.21 20.44 -18.32
C ILE A 365 2.27 19.73 -19.17
N GLU A 366 3.00 18.78 -18.62
CA GLU A 366 4.02 18.02 -19.35
C GLU A 366 3.42 17.18 -20.49
N SER A 367 2.26 16.55 -20.26
CA SER A 367 1.56 15.79 -21.30
C SER A 367 1.11 16.68 -22.47
N LEU A 368 0.64 17.90 -22.17
CA LEU A 368 0.22 18.87 -23.19
C LEU A 368 1.41 19.48 -23.94
N LYS A 369 2.52 19.78 -23.25
CA LYS A 369 3.78 20.22 -23.86
C LYS A 369 4.31 19.19 -24.84
N THR A 370 4.35 17.92 -24.43
CA THR A 370 4.79 16.79 -25.27
C THR A 370 3.95 16.66 -26.54
N ALA A 371 2.63 16.91 -26.45
CA ALA A 371 1.73 16.88 -27.59
C ALA A 371 1.75 18.14 -28.47
N ALA A 372 2.62 19.13 -28.15
CA ALA A 372 2.67 20.46 -28.75
C ALA A 372 1.34 21.25 -28.65
N LEU A 373 0.54 20.97 -27.61
CA LEU A 373 -0.74 21.61 -27.31
C LEU A 373 -0.62 22.73 -26.25
N TRP A 374 0.55 22.86 -25.64
CA TRP A 374 0.89 23.89 -24.65
C TRP A 374 2.07 24.75 -25.14
N ARG A 375 1.97 26.06 -24.96
CA ARG A 375 3.08 27.02 -25.12
C ARG A 375 3.09 27.95 -23.91
N GLU A 376 4.26 28.38 -23.47
CA GLU A 376 4.39 29.28 -22.32
C GLU A 376 4.01 30.72 -22.65
#